data_AF-A0A660YDY0-F1
#
_entry.id   AF-A0A660YDY0-F1
#
_cell.length_a   1.000
_cell.length_b   1.000
_cell.length_c   1.000
_cell.angle_alpha   90.00
_cell.angle_beta   90.00
_cell.angle_gamma   90.00
#
_symmetry.space_group_name_H-M   'P 1'
#
loop_
_entity.id
_entity.type
_entity.pdbx_description
1 polymer ?
#
loop_
_entity_poly.entity_id
_entity_poly.type
_entity_poly.pdbx_seq_one_letter_code
_entity_poly.pdbx_strand_id
1 'polypeptide(L)' 'MDTPGMREFGLWKIAGEDVARLFPEMRPYIGLCRFGLDCSHTHEPGCAIKEAVASGEIDERRYDSYVRLLKSL' A
#
# COMPACT_ATOMS: atom_id res chain seq x y z
N MET A 1 -7.60 -32.78 -3.54
CA MET A 1 -7.73 -31.75 -2.49
C MET A 1 -7.98 -30.45 -3.22
N ASP A 2 -9.26 -30.14 -3.28
CA ASP A 2 -9.93 -29.16 -4.13
C ASP A 2 -9.56 -27.73 -3.70
N THR A 3 -9.10 -26.91 -4.64
CA THR A 3 -8.76 -25.49 -4.43
C THR A 3 -10.07 -24.69 -4.53
N PRO A 4 -10.67 -24.22 -3.42
CA PRO A 4 -11.88 -23.44 -3.56
C PRO A 4 -11.51 -21.99 -3.89
N GLY A 5 -12.01 -21.53 -5.04
CA GLY A 5 -12.48 -20.15 -5.15
C GLY A 5 -11.53 -19.16 -5.81
N MET A 6 -11.34 -19.32 -7.12
CA MET A 6 -11.28 -18.16 -8.01
C MET A 6 -12.55 -17.32 -7.77
N ARG A 7 -12.45 -16.25 -6.98
CA ARG A 7 -13.43 -15.15 -6.93
C ARG A 7 -12.94 -14.03 -7.82
N GLU A 8 -13.17 -14.26 -9.09
CA GLU A 8 -13.61 -13.30 -10.10
C GLU A 8 -14.00 -11.88 -9.62
N PHE A 9 -13.36 -10.89 -10.26
CA PHE A 9 -13.88 -9.56 -10.63
C PHE A 9 -14.15 -8.51 -9.54
N GLY A 10 -13.08 -7.78 -9.19
CA GLY A 10 -13.13 -6.38 -8.77
C GLY A 10 -12.35 -5.51 -9.74
N LEU A 11 -12.93 -5.27 -10.92
CA LEU A 11 -12.42 -4.36 -11.95
C LEU A 11 -12.04 -2.98 -11.35
N TRP A 12 -10.82 -2.52 -11.62
CA TRP A 12 -10.46 -1.10 -11.71
C TRP A 12 -10.81 -0.17 -10.54
N LYS A 13 -10.71 -0.62 -9.29
CA LYS A 13 -10.31 0.33 -8.25
C LYS A 13 -8.80 0.35 -8.22
N ILE A 14 -8.19 1.26 -9.00
CA ILE A 14 -6.88 1.81 -8.62
C ILE A 14 -7.12 2.61 -7.33
N ALA A 15 -7.47 1.91 -6.24
CA ALA A 15 -7.47 2.45 -4.90
C ALA A 15 -6.00 2.58 -4.52
N GLY A 16 -5.65 3.53 -3.64
CA GLY A 16 -4.25 3.86 -3.33
C GLY A 16 -3.34 2.68 -2.93
N GLU A 17 -3.91 1.54 -2.57
CA GLU A 17 -3.24 0.24 -2.44
C GLU A 17 -2.51 -0.25 -3.69
N ASP A 18 -3.12 -0.13 -4.89
CA ASP A 18 -2.50 -0.58 -6.14
C ASP A 18 -1.23 0.22 -6.42
N VAL A 19 -1.24 1.51 -6.08
CA VAL A 19 -0.07 2.37 -6.23
C VAL A 19 1.04 1.92 -5.31
N ALA A 20 0.75 1.56 -4.05
CA ALA A 20 1.76 1.08 -3.10
C ALA A 20 2.39 -0.25 -3.57
N ARG A 21 1.62 -1.12 -4.25
CA ARG A 21 2.14 -2.37 -4.84
C ARG A 21 3.18 -2.14 -5.94
N LEU A 22 3.17 -0.98 -6.60
CA LEU A 22 4.19 -0.61 -7.59
C LEU A 22 5.56 -0.36 -6.95
N PHE A 23 5.62 -0.13 -5.64
CA PHE A 23 6.87 0.13 -4.92
C PHE A 23 7.36 -1.15 -4.22
N PRO A 24 8.50 -1.74 -4.63
CA PRO A 24 9.04 -2.99 -4.06
C PRO A 24 9.26 -2.93 -2.54
N GLU A 25 9.74 -1.79 -2.06
CA GLU A 25 9.98 -1.54 -0.64
C GLU A 25 8.70 -1.45 0.20
N MET A 26 7.57 -1.10 -0.41
CA MET A 26 6.29 -0.96 0.29
C MET A 26 5.53 -2.29 0.35
N ARG A 27 5.69 -3.16 -0.65
CA ARG A 27 5.04 -4.47 -0.75
C ARG A 27 5.04 -5.30 0.55
N PRO A 28 6.15 -5.45 1.30
CA PRO A 28 6.14 -6.25 2.53
C PRO A 28 5.26 -5.65 3.65
N TYR A 29 4.91 -4.37 3.59
CA TYR A 29 4.12 -3.67 4.59
C TYR A 29 2.63 -3.53 4.22
N ILE A 30 2.24 -3.91 3.00
CA ILE A 30 0.86 -3.86 2.54
C ILE A 30 0.02 -4.85 3.33
N GLY A 31 -1.12 -4.40 3.86
CA GLY A 31 -1.99 -5.20 4.73
C GLY A 31 -1.50 -5.34 6.18
N LEU A 32 -0.29 -4.88 6.51
CA LEU A 32 0.21 -4.83 7.90
C LEU A 32 -0.18 -3.53 8.64
N CYS A 33 -0.86 -2.62 7.94
CA CYS A 33 -1.36 -1.40 8.54
C CYS A 33 -2.50 -1.70 9.51
N ARG A 34 -2.74 -0.79 10.45
CA ARG A 34 -3.86 -0.89 11.41
C ARG A 34 -5.22 -1.05 10.72
N PHE A 35 -5.40 -0.40 9.57
CA PHE A 35 -6.60 -0.47 8.74
C PHE A 35 -6.57 -1.62 7.71
N GLY A 36 -5.52 -2.47 7.74
CA GLY A 36 -5.35 -3.58 6.82
C GLY A 36 -5.10 -3.12 5.39
N LEU A 37 -5.87 -3.68 4.46
CA LEU A 37 -5.83 -3.35 3.03
C LEU A 37 -6.44 -1.98 2.75
N ASP A 38 -7.48 -1.54 3.47
CA ASP A 38 -8.15 -0.24 3.25
C ASP A 38 -7.26 0.99 3.54
N CYS A 39 -5.98 0.78 3.82
CA CYS A 39 -5.03 1.83 4.13
C CYS A 39 -4.57 2.59 2.88
N SER A 40 -4.79 3.90 2.87
CA SER A 40 -4.29 4.81 1.83
C SER A 40 -2.84 5.25 2.05
N HIS A 41 -2.21 4.79 3.14
CA HIS A 41 -0.80 5.00 3.50
C HIS A 41 -0.32 6.46 3.54
N THR A 42 -1.22 7.45 3.61
CA THR A 42 -0.87 8.89 3.57
C THR A 42 -1.05 9.58 4.91
N HIS A 43 -2.29 9.59 5.43
CA HIS A 43 -2.65 10.32 6.64
C HIS A 43 -2.98 9.42 7.83
N GLU A 44 -3.19 8.12 7.61
CA GLU A 44 -3.74 7.26 8.64
C GLU A 44 -2.77 6.95 9.78
N PRO A 45 -3.27 6.82 11.02
CA PRO A 45 -2.48 6.43 12.18
C PRO A 45 -2.22 4.91 12.18
N GLY A 46 -1.00 4.50 12.54
CA GLY A 46 -0.61 3.08 12.57
C GLY A 46 -0.45 2.46 11.18
N CYS A 47 -0.04 3.26 10.19
CA CYS A 47 0.33 2.78 8.86
C CYS A 47 1.73 2.17 8.89
N ALA A 48 1.86 0.88 8.59
CA ALA A 48 3.14 0.17 8.56
C ALA A 48 4.14 0.79 7.58
N ILE A 49 3.69 1.31 6.43
CA ILE A 49 4.55 2.02 5.47
C ILE A 49 5.12 3.30 6.10
N LYS A 50 4.31 4.08 6.82
CA LYS A 50 4.78 5.31 7.46
C LYS A 50 5.76 5.02 8.59
N GLU A 51 5.52 3.96 9.35
CA GLU A 51 6.45 3.50 10.39
C GLU A 51 7.78 3.03 9.78
N ALA A 52 7.73 2.31 8.66
CA ALA A 52 8.91 1.88 7.91
C ALA A 52 9.70 3.09 7.34
N VAL A 53 9.01 4.13 6.86
CA VAL A 53 9.64 5.40 6.47
C VAL A 53 10.30 6.08 7.66
N ALA A 54 9.59 6.17 8.80
CA ALA A 54 10.13 6.78 10.02
C ALA A 54 11.33 6.01 10.59
N SER A 55 11.36 4.69 10.38
CA SER A 55 12.47 3.81 10.80
C SER A 55 13.62 3.75 9.80
N GLY A 56 13.47 4.37 8.62
CA GLY A 56 14.46 4.36 7.54
C GLY A 56 14.53 3.06 6.72
N GLU A 57 13.56 2.17 6.87
CA GLU A 57 13.43 0.96 6.03
C GLU A 57 12.91 1.29 4.62
N ILE A 58 12.08 2.33 4.52
CA ILE A 58 11.64 2.92 3.24
C ILE A 58 12.25 4.31 3.13
N ASP A 59 12.89 4.60 1.99
CA ASP A 59 13.49 5.91 1.76
C ASP A 59 12.40 6.99 1.66
N GLU A 60 12.61 8.13 2.33
CA GLU A 60 11.66 9.24 2.35
C GLU A 60 11.31 9.76 0.95
N ARG A 61 12.27 9.72 0.00
CA ARG A 61 12.07 10.20 -1.38
C ARG A 61 11.18 9.24 -2.17
N ARG A 62 11.24 7.95 -1.84
CA ARG A 62 10.39 6.92 -2.44
C ARG A 62 8.96 7.05 -1.92
N TYR A 63 8.80 7.32 -0.63
CA TYR A 63 7.50 7.68 -0.06
C TYR A 63 6.94 8.98 -0.65
N ASP A 64 7.73 10.04 -0.79
CA ASP A 64 7.29 11.28 -1.44
C ASP A 64 6.85 11.02 -2.91
N SER A 65 7.60 10.20 -3.64
CA SER A 65 7.23 9.78 -5.01
C SER A 65 5.89 9.05 -5.04
N TYR A 66 5.65 8.15 -4.09
CA TYR A 66 4.37 7.46 -3.91
C TYR A 66 3.23 8.45 -3.66
N VAL A 67 3.38 9.38 -2.71
CA VAL A 67 2.35 10.37 -2.36
C VAL A 67 2.04 11.27 -3.55
N ARG A 68 3.06 11.71 -4.30
CA ARG A 68 2.89 12.52 -5.52
C ARG A 68 2.12 11.78 -6.60
N LEU A 69 2.46 10.51 -6.84
CA LEU A 69 1.77 9.67 -7.82
C LEU A 69 0.31 9.46 -7.42
N LEU A 70 0.06 9.17 -6.14
CA LEU A 70 -1.30 9.00 -5.61
C LEU A 70 -2.15 10.27 -5.75
N LYS A 71 -1.57 11.46 -5.53
CA LYS A 71 -2.27 12.74 -5.70
C LYS A 71 -2.53 13.11 -7.16
N SER A 72 -1.84 12.46 -8.10
CA SER A 72 -1.96 12.72 -9.54
C SER A 72 -2.99 11.82 -10.22
N LEU A 73 -3.58 10.88 -9.46
CA LEU A 73 -4.69 10.01 -9.84
C LEU A 73 -6.01 10.57 -9.29
#